data_AF-A0A0Q5S0X1-F1
#
_entry.id   AF-A0A0Q5S0X1-F1
#
_cell.length_a   1.000
_cell.length_b   1.000
_cell.length_c   1.000
_cell.angle_alpha   90.00
_cell.angle_beta   90.00
_cell.angle_gamma   90.00
#
_symmetry.space_group_name_H-M   'P 1'
#
loop_
_entity.id
_entity.type
_entity.pdbx_description
1 polymer ?
#
loop_
_entity_poly.entity_id
_entity_poly.type
_entity_poly.pdbx_seq_one_letter_code
_entity_poly.pdbx_strand_id
1 'polypeptide(L)'
;MADQKKLTKSATKAYDKAEDAVADARKAVDEARRRAKKLTKKSRPKVAPLEDALDEATAGLGGAKKALKKAKQASKGAPESSKDSSSKGSKGSKGSSESPEGSSTSTSTATPAEPRSIYTPPLPEVDETTVSTPDGPDAHVDLHAQTLVALRALARTKGVTNVSRYTKAALIEKIEQA
;
A
#
# COMPACT_ATOMS: atom_id res chain seq x y z
N MET A 1 18.45 -15.17 -31.12
CA MET A 1 18.65 -16.34 -30.22
C MET A 1 19.18 -15.98 -28.81
N ALA A 2 19.85 -14.84 -28.60
CA ALA A 2 20.40 -14.48 -27.28
C ALA A 2 19.32 -14.17 -26.23
N ASP A 3 18.21 -13.54 -26.63
CA ASP A 3 17.18 -13.07 -25.69
C ASP A 3 16.37 -14.21 -25.07
N GLN A 4 16.10 -15.28 -25.83
CA GLN A 4 15.45 -16.48 -25.29
C GLN A 4 16.30 -17.20 -24.23
N LYS A 5 17.63 -17.23 -24.40
CA LYS A 5 18.55 -17.81 -23.40
C LYS A 5 18.61 -16.99 -22.12
N LYS A 6 18.45 -15.65 -22.20
CA LYS A 6 18.35 -14.77 -21.04
C LYS A 6 17.00 -14.93 -20.33
N LEU A 7 15.91 -15.02 -21.09
CA LEU A 7 14.55 -15.24 -20.56
C LEU A 7 14.42 -16.58 -19.82
N THR A 8 14.99 -17.65 -20.36
CA THR A 8 14.95 -18.97 -19.71
C THR A 8 15.77 -19.02 -18.42
N LYS A 9 16.90 -18.31 -18.36
CA LYS A 9 17.72 -18.14 -17.15
C LYS A 9 17.03 -17.29 -16.08
N SER A 10 16.31 -16.23 -16.45
CA SER A 10 15.55 -15.45 -15.49
C SER A 10 14.32 -16.21 -14.98
N ALA A 11 13.62 -16.93 -15.86
CA ALA A 11 12.45 -17.73 -15.49
C ALA A 11 12.79 -18.91 -14.57
N THR A 12 13.96 -19.54 -14.75
CA THR A 12 14.47 -20.57 -13.80
C THR A 12 14.74 -19.97 -12.42
N LYS A 13 15.49 -18.86 -12.35
CA LYS A 13 15.75 -18.18 -11.06
C LYS A 13 14.48 -17.71 -10.36
N ALA A 14 13.51 -17.21 -11.12
CA ALA A 14 12.22 -16.79 -10.58
C ALA A 14 11.42 -17.98 -10.05
N TYR A 15 11.48 -19.13 -10.73
CA TYR A 15 10.85 -20.36 -10.29
C TYR A 15 11.49 -20.91 -9.00
N ASP A 16 12.82 -20.94 -8.92
CA ASP A 16 13.53 -21.40 -7.72
C ASP A 16 13.18 -20.50 -6.51
N LYS A 17 13.16 -19.18 -6.69
CA LYS A 17 12.74 -18.23 -5.66
C LYS A 17 11.27 -18.40 -5.25
N ALA A 18 10.41 -18.80 -6.18
CA ALA A 18 9.01 -19.09 -5.89
C ALA A 18 8.84 -20.42 -5.15
N GLU A 19 9.66 -21.44 -5.42
CA GLU A 19 9.71 -22.68 -4.64
C GLU A 19 10.11 -22.39 -3.17
N ASP A 20 11.15 -21.59 -2.95
CA ASP A 20 11.58 -21.18 -1.62
C ASP A 20 10.49 -20.39 -0.88
N ALA A 21 9.85 -19.44 -1.55
CA ALA A 21 8.78 -18.64 -0.97
C ALA A 21 7.56 -19.49 -0.58
N VAL A 22 7.19 -20.48 -1.38
CA VAL A 22 6.12 -21.43 -1.04
C VAL A 22 6.51 -22.32 0.14
N ALA A 23 7.78 -22.74 0.22
CA ALA A 23 8.28 -23.51 1.35
C ALA A 23 8.25 -22.71 2.67
N ASP A 24 8.60 -21.42 2.63
CA ASP A 24 8.54 -20.56 3.81
C ASP A 24 7.10 -20.19 4.18
N ALA A 25 6.23 -19.96 3.20
CA ALA A 25 4.80 -19.75 3.45
C ALA A 25 4.16 -20.97 4.14
N ARG A 26 4.55 -22.19 3.77
CA ARG A 26 4.10 -23.43 4.45
C ARG A 26 4.48 -23.44 5.94
N LYS A 27 5.75 -23.13 6.23
CA LYS A 27 6.24 -23.05 7.62
C LYS A 27 5.50 -21.97 8.41
N ALA A 28 5.24 -20.81 7.79
CA ALA A 28 4.52 -19.71 8.43
C ALA A 28 3.06 -20.08 8.74
N VAL A 29 2.37 -20.80 7.84
CA VAL A 29 1.02 -21.33 8.08
C VAL A 29 1.00 -22.35 9.22
N ASP A 30 1.97 -23.27 9.25
CA ASP A 30 2.10 -24.25 10.33
C ASP A 30 2.37 -23.57 11.69
N GLU A 31 3.22 -22.55 11.71
CA GLU A 31 3.50 -21.78 12.92
C GLU A 31 2.28 -20.96 13.36
N ALA A 32 1.58 -20.32 12.43
CA ALA A 32 0.33 -19.62 12.71
C ALA A 32 -0.72 -20.57 13.29
N ARG A 33 -0.82 -21.80 12.76
CA ARG A 33 -1.70 -22.85 13.28
C ARG A 33 -1.31 -23.30 14.69
N ARG A 34 -0.02 -23.44 14.98
CA ARG A 34 0.49 -23.76 16.32
C ARG A 34 0.22 -22.62 17.32
N ARG A 35 0.45 -21.37 16.94
CA ARG A 35 0.16 -20.18 17.77
C ARG A 35 -1.35 -20.04 18.01
N ALA A 36 -2.16 -20.26 16.99
CA ALA A 36 -3.61 -20.28 17.08
C ALA A 36 -4.13 -21.36 18.04
N LYS A 37 -3.52 -22.56 18.05
CA LYS A 37 -3.87 -23.64 18.99
C LYS A 37 -3.58 -23.28 20.46
N LYS A 38 -2.58 -22.42 20.73
CA LYS A 38 -2.23 -21.96 22.08
C LYS A 38 -3.13 -20.83 22.59
N LEU A 39 -3.89 -20.20 21.70
CA LEU A 39 -4.82 -19.12 22.03
C LEU A 39 -6.19 -19.70 22.40
N THR A 40 -6.93 -18.96 23.23
CA THR A 40 -8.31 -19.34 23.61
C THR A 40 -9.21 -19.27 22.37
N LYS A 41 -10.30 -20.06 22.34
CA LYS A 41 -11.21 -20.14 21.17
C LYS A 41 -11.76 -18.78 20.72
N LYS A 42 -11.82 -17.80 21.63
CA LYS A 42 -12.31 -16.43 21.36
C LYS A 42 -11.26 -15.51 20.73
N SER A 43 -9.97 -15.75 20.94
CA SER A 43 -8.87 -14.94 20.37
C SER A 43 -8.11 -15.63 19.24
N ARG A 44 -8.55 -16.83 18.85
CA ARG A 44 -7.88 -17.66 17.86
C ARG A 44 -8.05 -17.07 16.45
N PRO A 45 -6.96 -16.68 15.77
CA PRO A 45 -7.05 -16.20 14.40
C PRO A 45 -7.47 -17.33 13.45
N LYS A 46 -8.23 -16.98 12.40
CA LYS A 46 -8.62 -17.91 11.34
C LYS A 46 -7.40 -18.14 10.42
N VAL A 47 -6.97 -19.39 10.32
CA VAL A 47 -5.83 -19.79 9.47
C VAL A 47 -6.29 -20.27 8.09
N ALA A 48 -7.58 -20.62 7.93
CA ALA A 48 -8.13 -21.09 6.67
C ALA A 48 -7.83 -20.19 5.45
N PRO A 49 -7.96 -18.85 5.51
CA PRO A 49 -7.62 -18.00 4.37
C PRO A 49 -6.13 -18.03 3.98
N LEU A 50 -5.24 -18.34 4.94
CA LEU A 50 -3.80 -18.50 4.69
C LEU A 50 -3.49 -19.86 4.06
N GLU A 51 -4.25 -20.90 4.42
CA GLU A 51 -4.19 -22.23 3.81
C GLU A 51 -4.69 -22.16 2.36
N ASP A 52 -5.83 -21.50 2.11
CA ASP A 52 -6.39 -21.33 0.76
C ASP A 52 -5.42 -20.56 -0.17
N ALA A 53 -4.83 -19.46 0.30
CA ALA A 53 -3.85 -18.70 -0.46
C ALA A 53 -2.56 -19.48 -0.75
N LEU A 54 -2.16 -20.36 0.18
CA LEU A 54 -1.02 -21.25 -0.01
C LEU A 54 -1.31 -22.30 -1.09
N ASP A 55 -2.52 -22.88 -1.08
CA ASP A 55 -2.94 -23.85 -2.07
C ASP A 55 -3.01 -23.23 -3.47
N GLU A 56 -3.56 -22.01 -3.60
CA GLU A 56 -3.55 -21.26 -4.86
C GLU A 56 -2.13 -20.96 -5.35
N ALA A 57 -1.23 -20.51 -4.47
CA ALA A 57 0.16 -20.26 -4.80
C ALA A 57 0.88 -21.54 -5.26
N THR A 58 0.60 -22.69 -4.63
CA THR A 58 1.19 -23.97 -5.04
C THR A 58 0.66 -24.45 -6.40
N ALA A 59 -0.63 -24.22 -6.69
CA ALA A 59 -1.22 -24.53 -7.99
C ALA A 59 -0.61 -23.66 -9.11
N GLY A 60 -0.45 -22.35 -8.85
CA GLY A 60 0.21 -21.41 -9.75
C GLY A 60 1.67 -21.79 -10.03
N LEU A 61 2.41 -22.21 -9.00
CA LEU A 61 3.78 -22.71 -9.13
C LEU A 61 3.85 -23.98 -9.99
N GLY A 62 2.92 -24.92 -9.82
CA GLY A 62 2.83 -26.12 -10.65
C GLY A 62 2.59 -25.80 -12.14
N GLY A 63 1.76 -24.80 -12.43
CA GLY A 63 1.57 -24.25 -13.77
C GLY A 63 2.85 -23.62 -14.33
N ALA A 64 3.52 -22.79 -13.53
CA ALA A 64 4.78 -22.15 -13.89
C ALA A 64 5.90 -23.17 -14.19
N LYS A 65 5.97 -24.28 -13.44
CA LYS A 65 6.91 -25.39 -13.69
C LYS A 65 6.71 -26.01 -15.08
N LYS A 66 5.46 -26.28 -15.44
CA LYS A 66 5.10 -26.87 -16.75
C LYS A 66 5.43 -25.90 -17.89
N ALA A 67 5.12 -24.60 -17.71
CA ALA A 67 5.45 -23.55 -18.66
C ALA A 67 6.97 -23.41 -18.85
N LEU A 68 7.74 -23.41 -17.75
CA LEU A 68 9.21 -23.35 -17.77
C LEU A 68 9.81 -24.56 -18.49
N LYS A 69 9.30 -25.77 -18.23
CA LYS A 69 9.73 -27.00 -18.92
C LYS A 69 9.48 -26.93 -20.44
N LYS A 70 8.30 -26.43 -20.85
CA LYS A 70 7.94 -26.23 -22.26
C LYS A 70 8.84 -25.18 -22.93
N ALA A 71 9.11 -24.06 -22.26
CA ALA A 71 10.03 -23.03 -22.76
C ALA A 71 11.49 -23.52 -22.87
N LYS A 72 11.93 -24.38 -21.93
CA LYS A 72 13.27 -24.99 -21.95
C LYS A 72 13.41 -26.05 -23.06
N GLN A 73 12.35 -26.75 -23.42
CA GLN A 73 12.32 -27.67 -24.56
C GLN A 73 12.27 -26.94 -25.90
N ALA A 74 11.44 -25.90 -26.01
CA ALA A 74 11.37 -25.05 -27.21
C ALA A 74 12.69 -24.33 -27.53
N SER A 75 13.51 -24.04 -26.51
CA SER A 75 14.85 -23.47 -26.69
C SER A 75 15.96 -24.51 -26.92
N LYS A 76 15.65 -25.82 -26.84
CA LYS A 76 16.58 -26.94 -27.05
C LYS A 76 16.36 -27.72 -28.35
N GLY A 77 15.25 -27.52 -29.06
CA GLY A 77 14.96 -28.24 -30.31
C GLY A 77 14.25 -27.36 -31.32
N ALA A 78 14.95 -27.02 -32.40
CA ALA A 78 14.33 -26.81 -33.70
C ALA A 78 14.91 -27.89 -34.63
N PRO A 79 14.05 -28.72 -35.23
CA PRO A 79 13.96 -28.65 -36.67
C PRO A 79 12.59 -28.12 -37.10
N GLU A 80 12.62 -27.46 -38.25
CA GLU A 80 11.52 -26.90 -39.00
C GLU A 80 10.35 -27.88 -39.17
N SER A 81 9.10 -27.39 -39.03
CA SER A 81 8.01 -27.61 -40.00
C SER A 81 6.66 -27.08 -39.49
N SER A 82 6.30 -25.88 -39.98
CA SER A 82 5.04 -25.49 -40.66
C SER A 82 3.63 -25.87 -40.16
N LYS A 83 2.71 -24.90 -40.43
CA LYS A 83 1.23 -24.92 -40.62
C LYS A 83 0.42 -24.56 -39.36
N ASP A 84 -0.51 -23.60 -39.37
CA ASP A 84 -1.24 -22.90 -40.42
C ASP A 84 -1.64 -21.51 -39.90
N SER A 85 -1.35 -20.47 -40.68
CA SER A 85 -1.80 -19.10 -40.44
C SER A 85 -2.58 -18.67 -41.67
N SER A 86 -3.90 -18.81 -41.61
CA SER A 86 -4.80 -18.46 -42.71
C SER A 86 -5.86 -17.45 -42.26
N SER A 87 -5.71 -16.23 -42.79
CA SER A 87 -6.76 -15.26 -43.16
C SER A 87 -7.59 -14.62 -42.01
N LYS A 88 -8.21 -13.43 -42.10
CA LYS A 88 -8.25 -12.24 -42.96
C LYS A 88 -9.50 -11.48 -42.47
N GLY A 89 -9.41 -10.19 -42.14
CA GLY A 89 -10.62 -9.47 -41.72
C GLY A 89 -10.41 -8.05 -41.20
N SER A 90 -9.94 -7.16 -42.07
CA SER A 90 -9.99 -5.71 -41.87
C SER A 90 -11.43 -5.22 -42.10
N LYS A 91 -12.00 -4.45 -41.16
CA LYS A 91 -12.96 -3.38 -41.45
C LYS A 91 -13.09 -2.47 -40.23
N GLY A 92 -12.81 -1.19 -40.46
CA GLY A 92 -12.68 -0.16 -39.44
C GLY A 92 -13.99 0.22 -38.77
N SER A 93 -13.83 0.79 -37.57
CA SER A 93 -14.83 1.64 -36.96
C SER A 93 -14.18 2.99 -36.64
N LYS A 94 -14.78 4.03 -37.22
CA LYS A 94 -14.38 5.44 -37.14
C LYS A 94 -15.46 6.16 -36.36
N GLY A 95 -15.07 6.92 -35.35
CA GLY A 95 -15.91 7.81 -34.54
C GLY A 95 -15.20 8.05 -33.21
N SER A 96 -14.43 9.14 -33.06
CA SER A 96 -14.90 10.47 -32.58
C SER A 96 -15.55 10.32 -31.19
N SER A 97 -15.07 10.89 -30.10
CA SER A 97 -14.42 12.20 -29.92
C SER A 97 -13.88 12.29 -28.49
N GLU A 98 -12.66 12.79 -28.32
CA GLU A 98 -12.14 13.33 -27.07
C GLU A 98 -12.14 14.87 -27.13
N SER A 99 -12.39 15.45 -25.95
CA SER A 99 -12.02 16.80 -25.47
C SER A 99 -12.92 17.99 -25.82
N PRO A 100 -13.45 18.70 -24.79
CA PRO A 100 -13.73 20.12 -24.88
C PRO A 100 -12.51 20.92 -24.41
N GLU A 101 -11.87 21.64 -25.35
CA GLU A 101 -11.17 22.88 -25.06
C GLU A 101 -12.15 24.06 -25.18
N GLY A 102 -12.07 25.00 -24.25
CA GLY A 102 -12.68 26.32 -24.31
C GLY A 102 -11.96 27.18 -23.27
N SER A 103 -10.78 27.70 -23.61
CA SER A 103 -10.55 28.99 -24.26
C SER A 103 -10.98 30.19 -23.41
N SER A 104 -9.94 30.85 -22.94
CA SER A 104 -9.82 32.08 -22.17
C SER A 104 -10.54 33.30 -22.78
N THR A 105 -10.99 34.23 -21.94
CA THR A 105 -11.19 35.63 -22.35
C THR A 105 -10.86 36.59 -21.19
N SER A 106 -9.68 37.21 -21.32
CA SER A 106 -9.33 38.62 -21.13
C SER A 106 -9.97 39.47 -20.01
N THR A 107 -9.08 39.91 -19.09
CA THR A 107 -8.84 41.28 -18.60
C THR A 107 -9.98 42.31 -18.64
N SER A 108 -10.33 42.87 -17.46
CA SER A 108 -10.68 44.29 -17.31
C SER A 108 -10.63 44.73 -15.84
N THR A 109 -9.68 45.59 -15.54
CA THR A 109 -9.62 46.46 -14.36
C THR A 109 -10.66 47.59 -14.47
N ALA A 110 -11.53 47.74 -13.47
CA ALA A 110 -12.15 49.02 -13.08
C ALA A 110 -12.97 48.86 -11.79
N THR A 111 -12.49 49.40 -10.67
CA THR A 111 -13.36 50.06 -9.66
C THR A 111 -13.92 51.35 -10.28
N PRO A 112 -15.11 51.90 -9.93
CA PRO A 112 -15.68 51.98 -8.57
C PRO A 112 -17.23 51.89 -8.46
N ALA A 113 -17.76 51.44 -7.31
CA ALA A 113 -19.07 51.85 -6.77
C ALA A 113 -19.35 51.17 -5.41
N GLU A 114 -19.27 51.93 -4.31
CA GLU A 114 -20.16 51.70 -3.16
C GLU A 114 -21.59 52.06 -3.62
N PRO A 115 -22.66 51.33 -3.21
CA PRO A 115 -23.17 51.45 -1.84
C PRO A 115 -23.98 50.26 -1.29
N ARG A 116 -23.91 50.08 0.02
CA ARG A 116 -25.01 49.90 1.00
C ARG A 116 -24.52 49.07 2.17
N SER A 117 -24.39 49.71 3.33
CA SER A 117 -24.12 49.08 4.62
C SER A 117 -25.13 47.96 4.89
N ILE A 118 -24.74 46.74 4.54
CA ILE A 118 -25.32 45.53 5.10
C ILE A 118 -24.80 45.49 6.53
N TYR A 119 -25.72 45.52 7.50
CA TYR A 119 -25.47 45.35 8.92
C TYR A 119 -24.31 44.38 9.14
N THR A 120 -23.15 44.92 9.50
CA THR A 120 -21.99 44.14 9.88
C THR A 120 -22.17 43.91 11.38
N PRO A 121 -22.49 42.69 11.83
CA PRO A 121 -22.66 42.43 13.24
C PRO A 121 -21.37 42.81 13.97
N PRO A 122 -21.44 43.37 15.19
CA PRO A 122 -20.25 43.65 15.97
C PRO A 122 -19.43 42.37 16.09
N LEU A 123 -18.14 42.49 15.78
CA LEU A 123 -17.18 41.43 15.99
C LEU A 123 -17.29 41.02 17.46
N PRO A 124 -17.43 39.71 17.81
CA PRO A 124 -17.43 39.31 19.20
C PRO A 124 -16.16 39.87 19.84
N GLU A 125 -16.32 40.56 20.97
CA GLU A 125 -15.20 40.96 21.79
C GLU A 125 -14.37 39.69 22.00
N VAL A 126 -13.13 39.72 21.51
CA VAL A 126 -12.15 38.70 21.83
C VAL A 126 -11.90 38.85 23.31
N ASP A 127 -12.65 38.10 24.11
CA ASP A 127 -12.29 37.84 25.50
C ASP A 127 -10.83 37.37 25.46
N GLU A 128 -9.94 38.12 26.10
CA GLU A 128 -8.52 37.79 26.29
C GLU A 128 -8.37 36.60 27.25
N THR A 129 -9.10 35.52 27.00
CA THR A 129 -9.03 34.30 27.78
C THR A 129 -8.83 33.10 26.87
N THR A 130 -7.63 32.55 26.98
CA THR A 130 -7.23 31.19 26.57
C THR A 130 -6.97 30.89 25.09
N VAL A 131 -6.14 31.72 24.44
CA VAL A 131 -5.11 31.16 23.55
C VAL A 131 -3.80 31.18 24.30
N SER A 132 -3.54 30.15 25.11
CA SER A 132 -2.17 29.82 25.47
C SER A 132 -1.46 29.40 24.20
N THR A 133 -0.81 30.37 23.55
CA THR A 133 0.34 30.10 22.70
C THR A 133 1.35 29.33 23.56
N PRO A 134 1.70 28.07 23.24
CA PRO A 134 2.84 27.43 23.87
C PRO A 134 4.10 28.01 23.20
N ASP A 135 4.44 29.24 23.57
CA ASP A 135 5.73 29.83 23.29
C ASP A 135 6.62 29.55 24.50
N GLY A 136 7.47 28.53 24.35
CA GLY A 136 8.36 28.06 25.40
C GLY A 136 8.90 26.66 25.04
N PRO A 137 10.23 26.49 24.86
CA PRO A 137 10.82 25.17 24.60
C PRO A 137 10.71 24.19 25.78
N ASP A 138 10.19 24.63 26.93
CA ASP A 138 10.00 23.86 28.16
C ASP A 138 8.53 23.80 28.61
N ALA A 139 7.57 23.87 27.68
CA ALA A 139 6.24 23.38 27.97
C ALA A 139 6.31 21.86 28.12
N HIS A 140 6.52 21.37 29.36
CA HIS A 140 6.35 19.97 29.70
C HIS A 140 4.97 19.52 29.20
N VAL A 141 4.93 18.87 28.04
CA VAL A 141 3.68 18.46 27.43
C VAL A 141 3.09 17.41 28.36
N ASP A 142 1.94 17.70 28.98
CA ASP A 142 1.28 16.76 29.86
C ASP A 142 0.96 15.47 29.10
N LEU A 143 1.77 14.45 29.34
CA LEU A 143 1.69 13.16 28.66
C LEU A 143 0.38 12.43 29.03
N HIS A 144 -0.17 12.73 30.20
CA HIS A 144 -1.42 12.12 30.66
C HIS A 144 -2.65 12.70 29.96
N ALA A 145 -2.63 14.00 29.61
CA ALA A 145 -3.69 14.62 28.81
C ALA A 145 -3.69 14.18 27.34
N GLN A 146 -2.57 13.67 26.82
CA GLN A 146 -2.46 13.32 25.41
C GLN A 146 -3.27 12.09 24.98
N THR A 147 -3.60 12.08 23.69
CA THR A 147 -4.19 10.91 23.02
C THR A 147 -3.12 9.83 22.76
N LEU A 148 -3.56 8.59 22.61
CA LEU A 148 -2.66 7.46 22.31
C LEU A 148 -1.92 7.66 20.96
N VAL A 149 -2.57 8.32 19.99
CA VAL A 149 -1.95 8.65 18.69
C VAL A 149 -0.81 9.66 18.86
N ALA A 150 -1.03 10.72 19.64
CA ALA A 150 0.00 11.71 19.95
C ALA A 150 1.19 11.08 20.69
N LEU A 151 0.93 10.26 21.71
CA LEU A 151 1.97 9.53 22.44
C LEU A 151 2.77 8.59 21.54
N ARG A 152 2.13 7.90 20.58
CA ARG A 152 2.85 7.07 19.60
C ARG A 152 3.73 7.90 18.68
N ALA A 153 3.31 9.10 18.30
CA ALA A 153 4.13 10.00 17.50
C ALA A 153 5.35 10.48 18.30
N LEU A 154 5.16 10.94 19.53
CA LEU A 154 6.25 11.35 20.43
C LEU A 154 7.22 10.20 20.75
N ALA A 155 6.70 9.00 20.97
CA ALA A 155 7.54 7.84 21.21
C ALA A 155 8.43 7.52 19.99
N ARG A 156 7.93 7.71 18.76
CA ARG A 156 8.74 7.53 17.54
C ARG A 156 9.82 8.61 17.40
N THR A 157 9.51 9.87 17.74
CA THR A 157 10.52 10.95 17.68
C THR A 157 11.63 10.72 18.70
N LYS A 158 11.31 10.12 19.84
CA LYS A 158 12.27 9.66 20.86
C LYS A 158 12.96 8.31 20.55
N GLY A 159 12.73 7.72 19.39
CA GLY A 159 13.38 6.47 18.97
C GLY A 159 12.82 5.19 19.60
N VAL A 160 11.67 5.25 20.30
CA VAL A 160 10.99 4.07 20.82
C VAL A 160 10.42 3.27 19.64
N THR A 161 10.83 2.01 19.52
CA THR A 161 10.31 1.08 18.51
C THR A 161 9.07 0.33 19.01
N ASN A 162 8.32 -0.32 18.12
CA ASN A 162 7.15 -1.14 18.50
C ASN A 162 6.02 -0.39 19.26
N VAL A 163 5.88 0.93 19.05
CA VAL A 163 4.89 1.80 19.73
C VAL A 163 3.42 1.36 19.61
N SER A 164 3.09 0.48 18.66
CA SER A 164 1.74 -0.08 18.51
C SER A 164 1.38 -1.11 19.57
N ARG A 165 2.38 -1.74 20.21
CA ARG A 165 2.19 -2.82 21.19
C ARG A 165 2.01 -2.32 22.61
N TYR A 166 2.41 -1.08 22.88
CA TYR A 166 2.35 -0.49 24.21
C TYR A 166 0.97 0.12 24.50
N THR A 167 0.56 -0.02 25.76
CA THR A 167 -0.61 0.67 26.32
C THR A 167 -0.27 2.16 26.54
N LYS A 168 -1.29 3.00 26.78
CA LYS A 168 -1.07 4.43 27.05
C LYS A 168 -0.06 4.67 28.17
N ALA A 169 -0.22 3.97 29.31
CA ALA A 169 0.69 4.09 30.45
C ALA A 169 2.14 3.68 30.10
N ALA A 170 2.32 2.55 29.39
CA ALA A 170 3.65 2.10 28.99
C ALA A 170 4.32 3.06 27.98
N LEU A 171 3.53 3.74 27.12
CA LEU A 171 4.07 4.78 26.24
C LEU A 171 4.54 6.00 27.02
N ILE A 172 3.80 6.43 28.04
CA ILE A 172 4.19 7.55 28.90
C ILE A 172 5.52 7.24 29.59
N GLU A 173 5.62 6.07 30.25
CA GLU A 173 6.85 5.64 30.92
C GLU A 173 8.05 5.56 29.94
N LYS A 174 7.82 5.04 28.73
CA LYS A 174 8.87 4.96 27.70
C LYS A 174 9.30 6.32 27.17
N ILE A 175 8.38 7.28 27.10
CA ILE A 175 8.67 8.67 26.72
C ILE A 175 9.43 9.36 27.84
N GLU A 176 9.13 9.09 29.10
CA GLU A 176 9.87 9.68 30.24
C GLU A 176 11.29 9.11 30.39
N GLN A 177 11.49 7.83 30.02
CA GLN A 177 12.79 7.14 30.08
C GLN A 177 13.71 7.39 28.85
N ALA A 178 13.20 7.99 27.78
CA ALA A 178 13.90 8.19 26.51
C ALA A 178 14.32 9.65 26.30
#